data_AF-A0A519UHB3-F1
#
_entry.id   AF-A0A519UHB3-F1
#
_cell.length_a   1.000
_cell.length_b   1.000
_cell.length_c   1.000
_cell.angle_alpha   90.00
_cell.angle_beta   90.00
_cell.angle_gamma   90.00
#
_symmetry.space_group_name_H-M   'P 1'
#
loop_
_entity.id
_entity.type
_entity.pdbx_description
1 polymer ?
#
loop_
_entity_poly.entity_id
_entity_poly.type
_entity_poly.pdbx_seq_one_letter_code
_entity_poly.pdbx_strand_id
1 'polypeptide(L)'
;MACKKEKDNSTIQANELLNYQLVVTLQSPTNTNLRLVYFTQNGNEITATLEGLNVKKTQTVVIKNDSFTFDELGNGNTTYKFSFAKDANGTLTFKNVSFLNKADVSMSIQASYISKLSDIHGDFDILDYFYENMNGPYGLYFIKNTNNWGWGISANKGTYTKISRGAWKGTLDGKAYFALSIKENYKGLMRTFMLMKGEDANFYKFGLI
;
A
#
# COMPACT_ATOMS: atom_id res chain seq x y z
N MET A 1 -27.41 7.20 -34.37
CA MET A 1 -26.60 6.16 -33.70
C MET A 1 -26.66 6.38 -32.20
N ALA A 2 -27.40 5.55 -31.48
CA ALA A 2 -27.42 5.60 -30.03
C ALA A 2 -26.18 4.88 -29.49
N CYS A 3 -25.32 5.58 -28.74
CA CYS A 3 -24.29 4.92 -27.93
C CYS A 3 -25.02 3.96 -26.98
N LYS A 4 -24.89 2.63 -27.20
CA LYS A 4 -25.27 1.65 -26.19
C LYS A 4 -24.38 1.92 -24.98
N LYS A 5 -24.98 2.45 -23.89
CA LYS A 5 -24.31 2.44 -22.58
C LYS A 5 -23.94 0.99 -22.29
N GLU A 6 -22.65 0.71 -22.17
CA GLU A 6 -22.22 -0.58 -21.64
C GLU A 6 -22.89 -0.79 -20.28
N LYS A 7 -23.56 -1.93 -20.13
CA LYS A 7 -24.19 -2.30 -18.88
C LYS A 7 -23.07 -2.63 -17.89
N ASP A 8 -23.06 -1.93 -16.77
CA ASP A 8 -22.17 -2.24 -15.66
C ASP A 8 -22.63 -3.56 -15.02
N ASN A 9 -21.76 -4.56 -15.03
CA ASN A 9 -22.02 -5.89 -14.47
C ASN A 9 -21.24 -6.11 -13.17
N SER A 10 -20.89 -5.05 -12.45
CA SER A 10 -20.19 -5.16 -11.17
C SER A 10 -21.00 -5.97 -10.16
N THR A 11 -20.33 -6.92 -9.52
CA THR A 11 -20.80 -7.72 -8.40
C THR A 11 -20.23 -7.24 -7.06
N ILE A 12 -19.22 -6.36 -7.12
CA ILE A 12 -18.55 -5.75 -5.97
C ILE A 12 -19.05 -4.33 -5.79
N GLN A 13 -19.41 -3.98 -4.56
CA GLN A 13 -19.79 -2.63 -4.17
C GLN A 13 -18.58 -1.84 -3.65
N ALA A 14 -18.56 -0.52 -3.84
CA ALA A 14 -17.44 0.33 -3.42
C ALA A 14 -17.18 0.28 -1.89
N ASN A 15 -18.24 0.13 -1.09
CA ASN A 15 -18.13 0.02 0.37
C ASN A 15 -17.38 -1.23 0.82
N GLU A 16 -17.36 -2.31 0.03
CA GLU A 16 -16.61 -3.52 0.36
C GLU A 16 -15.10 -3.25 0.41
N LEU A 17 -14.61 -2.27 -0.35
CA LEU A 17 -13.21 -1.87 -0.35
C LEU A 17 -12.76 -1.21 0.96
N LEU A 18 -13.68 -0.70 1.79
CA LEU A 18 -13.35 -0.15 3.11
C LEU A 18 -12.63 -1.15 4.02
N ASN A 19 -12.84 -2.46 3.78
CA ASN A 19 -12.22 -3.53 4.54
C ASN A 19 -10.83 -3.91 4.03
N TYR A 20 -10.31 -3.21 3.02
CA TYR A 20 -9.07 -3.57 2.34
C TYR A 20 -8.10 -2.40 2.22
N GLN A 21 -6.84 -2.75 2.01
CA GLN A 21 -5.87 -1.87 1.38
C GLN A 21 -5.26 -2.54 0.16
N LEU A 22 -4.89 -1.73 -0.83
CA LEU A 22 -4.22 -2.17 -2.03
C LEU A 22 -2.79 -1.63 -2.00
N VAL A 23 -1.83 -2.46 -2.35
CA VAL A 23 -0.41 -2.09 -2.37
C VAL A 23 0.15 -2.44 -3.73
N VAL A 24 0.96 -1.56 -4.30
CA VAL A 24 1.80 -1.88 -5.44
C VAL A 24 3.24 -1.41 -5.17
N THR A 25 4.19 -2.26 -5.54
CA THR A 25 5.58 -1.85 -5.73
C THR A 25 5.81 -1.65 -7.22
N LEU A 26 6.43 -0.53 -7.56
CA LEU A 26 6.83 -0.24 -8.93
C LEU A 26 8.35 -0.25 -9.02
N GLN A 27 8.85 -0.59 -10.20
CA GLN A 27 10.27 -0.59 -10.52
C GLN A 27 10.50 -0.03 -11.92
N SER A 28 11.53 0.77 -12.05
CA SER A 28 12.22 1.12 -13.30
C SER A 28 13.71 0.78 -13.14
N PRO A 29 14.55 0.92 -14.19
CA PRO A 29 15.97 0.61 -14.09
C PRO A 29 16.72 1.39 -12.99
N THR A 30 16.23 2.57 -12.63
CA THR A 30 16.91 3.49 -11.68
C THR A 30 16.10 3.80 -10.44
N ASN A 31 14.84 3.37 -10.36
CA ASN A 31 13.95 3.78 -9.28
C ASN A 31 12.98 2.67 -8.87
N THR A 32 12.56 2.73 -7.61
CA THR A 32 11.49 1.90 -7.06
C THR A 32 10.53 2.76 -6.29
N ASN A 33 9.25 2.38 -6.30
CA ASN A 33 8.20 3.15 -5.65
C ASN A 33 7.27 2.23 -4.88
N LEU A 34 6.91 2.63 -3.66
CA LEU A 34 5.85 2.01 -2.89
C LEU A 34 4.61 2.88 -2.96
N ARG A 35 3.46 2.27 -3.26
CA ARG A 35 2.16 2.92 -3.26
C ARG A 35 1.18 2.10 -2.46
N LEU A 36 0.42 2.81 -1.64
CA LEU A 36 -0.70 2.30 -0.87
C LEU A 36 -1.96 2.99 -1.37
N VAL A 37 -3.02 2.24 -1.60
CA VAL A 37 -4.38 2.77 -1.74
C VAL A 37 -5.19 2.29 -0.54
N TYR A 38 -5.71 3.22 0.24
CA TYR A 38 -6.62 2.96 1.34
C TYR A 38 -7.94 3.71 1.14
N PHE A 39 -9.01 3.20 1.76
CA PHE A 39 -10.36 3.68 1.52
C PHE A 39 -10.97 4.25 2.80
N THR A 40 -11.71 5.34 2.64
CA THR A 40 -12.48 5.98 3.71
C THR A 40 -13.88 6.29 3.20
N GLN A 41 -14.84 6.43 4.11
CA GLN A 41 -16.19 6.84 3.80
C GLN A 41 -16.41 8.27 4.27
N ASN A 42 -16.84 9.14 3.36
CA ASN A 42 -17.22 10.52 3.65
C ASN A 42 -18.69 10.72 3.24
N GLY A 43 -19.59 10.66 4.22
CA GLY A 43 -21.03 10.63 3.95
C GLY A 43 -21.42 9.35 3.20
N ASN A 44 -21.98 9.50 2.00
CA ASN A 44 -22.41 8.37 1.15
C ASN A 44 -21.35 7.94 0.14
N GLU A 45 -20.24 8.67 0.03
CA GLU A 45 -19.19 8.38 -0.94
C GLU A 45 -18.03 7.63 -0.30
N ILE A 46 -17.52 6.65 -1.03
CA ILE A 46 -16.26 5.99 -0.71
C ILE A 46 -15.15 6.73 -1.45
N THR A 47 -14.13 7.17 -0.72
CA THR A 47 -12.95 7.80 -1.29
C THR A 47 -11.74 6.89 -1.14
N ALA A 48 -10.96 6.77 -2.21
CA ALA A 48 -9.65 6.13 -2.18
C ALA A 48 -8.58 7.21 -2.02
N THR A 49 -7.60 6.98 -1.16
CA THR A 49 -6.37 7.78 -1.09
C THR A 49 -5.19 6.92 -1.49
N LEU A 50 -4.51 7.34 -2.56
CA LEU A 50 -3.21 6.83 -2.95
C LEU A 50 -2.12 7.61 -2.22
N GLU A 51 -1.26 6.89 -1.52
CA GLU A 51 -0.20 7.44 -0.71
C GLU A 51 1.12 6.71 -1.01
N GLY A 52 2.18 7.46 -1.20
CA GLY A 52 3.56 6.98 -1.33
C GLY A 52 4.50 7.95 -0.63
N LEU A 53 5.81 7.74 -0.73
CA LEU A 53 6.81 8.56 -0.03
C LEU A 53 6.59 10.07 -0.25
N ASN A 54 6.51 10.48 -1.52
CA ASN A 54 6.39 11.88 -1.95
C ASN A 54 5.07 12.19 -2.66
N VAL A 55 4.07 11.32 -2.54
CA VAL A 55 2.78 11.49 -3.22
C VAL A 55 1.62 11.23 -2.27
N LYS A 56 0.57 12.03 -2.40
CA LYS A 56 -0.72 11.83 -1.77
C LYS A 56 -1.81 12.38 -2.68
N LYS A 57 -2.75 11.53 -3.06
CA LYS A 57 -3.90 11.91 -3.88
C LYS A 57 -5.14 11.19 -3.40
N THR A 58 -6.28 11.86 -3.43
CA THR A 58 -7.57 11.27 -3.12
C THR A 58 -8.51 11.40 -4.32
N GLN A 59 -9.35 10.40 -4.53
CA GLN A 59 -10.44 10.42 -5.51
C GLN A 59 -11.64 9.62 -5.00
N THR A 60 -12.83 9.92 -5.51
CA THR A 60 -14.02 9.08 -5.28
C THR A 60 -13.86 7.72 -5.98
N VAL A 61 -14.30 6.66 -5.31
CA VAL A 61 -14.29 5.30 -5.84
C VAL A 61 -15.48 5.11 -6.77
N VAL A 62 -15.18 4.71 -8.00
CA VAL A 62 -16.17 4.25 -8.96
C VAL A 62 -15.78 2.85 -9.40
N ILE A 63 -16.60 1.86 -9.07
CA ILE A 63 -16.44 0.49 -9.53
C ILE A 63 -17.19 0.32 -10.85
N LYS A 64 -16.52 -0.23 -11.85
CA LYS A 64 -17.11 -0.62 -13.14
C LYS A 64 -16.54 -1.96 -13.56
N ASN A 65 -17.41 -2.91 -13.87
CA ASN A 65 -17.03 -4.30 -14.19
C ASN A 65 -16.01 -4.86 -13.18
N ASP A 66 -16.33 -4.76 -11.89
CA ASP A 66 -15.49 -5.24 -10.78
C ASP A 66 -14.05 -4.71 -10.83
N SER A 67 -13.89 -3.49 -11.36
CA SER A 67 -12.61 -2.82 -11.47
C SER A 67 -12.67 -1.41 -10.93
N PHE A 68 -11.57 -1.02 -10.30
CA PHE A 68 -11.31 0.33 -9.80
C PHE A 68 -10.10 0.91 -10.53
N THR A 69 -10.21 2.14 -11.03
CA THR A 69 -9.10 2.87 -11.64
C THR A 69 -8.75 4.09 -10.80
N PHE A 70 -7.48 4.24 -10.44
CA PHE A 70 -6.94 5.40 -9.76
C PHE A 70 -6.06 6.23 -10.70
N ASP A 71 -6.24 7.54 -10.73
CA ASP A 71 -5.39 8.49 -11.47
C ASP A 71 -4.55 9.32 -10.49
N GLU A 72 -3.23 9.07 -10.45
CA GLU A 72 -2.31 9.66 -9.45
C GLU A 72 -2.28 11.20 -9.53
N LEU A 73 -2.45 11.74 -10.75
CA LEU A 73 -2.33 13.17 -11.02
C LEU A 73 -3.65 13.81 -11.49
N GLY A 74 -4.67 13.02 -11.83
CA GLY A 74 -5.94 13.49 -12.39
C GLY A 74 -5.87 13.90 -13.86
N ASN A 75 -4.82 13.49 -14.58
CA ASN A 75 -4.55 13.85 -15.98
C ASN A 75 -4.45 12.63 -16.92
N GLY A 76 -4.67 11.43 -16.40
CA GLY A 76 -4.61 10.17 -17.14
C GLY A 76 -3.20 9.74 -17.57
N ASN A 77 -2.15 10.38 -17.04
CA ASN A 77 -0.76 10.03 -17.40
C ASN A 77 -0.18 8.95 -16.50
N THR A 78 -0.57 8.91 -15.22
CA THR A 78 -0.17 7.87 -14.27
C THR A 78 -1.43 7.24 -13.68
N THR A 79 -1.78 6.04 -14.15
CA THR A 79 -3.02 5.36 -13.75
C THR A 79 -2.76 3.95 -13.28
N TYR A 80 -3.50 3.55 -12.25
CA TYR A 80 -3.55 2.20 -11.71
C TYR A 80 -4.93 1.65 -11.97
N LYS A 81 -5.02 0.41 -12.45
CA LYS A 81 -6.29 -0.29 -12.58
C LYS A 81 -6.21 -1.61 -11.84
N PHE A 82 -7.12 -1.77 -10.90
CA PHE A 82 -7.29 -2.94 -10.06
C PHE A 82 -8.56 -3.65 -10.49
N SER A 83 -8.45 -4.88 -10.97
CA SER A 83 -9.59 -5.74 -11.26
C SER A 83 -9.66 -6.84 -10.21
N PHE A 84 -10.84 -7.04 -9.66
CA PHE A 84 -11.05 -7.91 -8.51
C PHE A 84 -11.71 -9.23 -8.93
N ALA A 85 -11.49 -10.25 -8.12
CA ALA A 85 -12.32 -11.44 -8.03
C ALA A 85 -12.86 -11.54 -6.61
N LYS A 86 -14.04 -12.13 -6.45
CA LYS A 86 -14.68 -12.38 -5.16
C LYS A 86 -14.94 -13.86 -5.01
N ASP A 87 -14.42 -14.45 -3.93
CA ASP A 87 -14.66 -15.87 -3.65
C ASP A 87 -16.03 -16.10 -2.97
N ALA A 88 -16.37 -17.37 -2.74
CA ALA A 88 -17.63 -17.76 -2.10
C ALA A 88 -17.78 -17.22 -0.67
N ASN A 89 -16.67 -16.88 0.01
CA ASN A 89 -16.67 -16.28 1.34
C ASN A 89 -16.73 -14.75 1.31
N GLY A 90 -16.90 -14.16 0.12
CA GLY A 90 -16.90 -12.72 -0.08
C GLY A 90 -15.52 -12.07 0.02
N THR A 91 -14.44 -12.85 0.00
CA THR A 91 -13.08 -12.33 0.04
C THR A 91 -12.65 -11.85 -1.32
N LEU A 92 -12.25 -10.58 -1.39
CA LEU A 92 -11.66 -9.98 -2.57
C LEU A 92 -10.20 -10.40 -2.75
N THR A 93 -9.85 -10.76 -3.98
CA THR A 93 -8.49 -10.96 -4.47
C THR A 93 -8.27 -10.16 -5.75
N PHE A 94 -7.01 -9.95 -6.15
CA PHE A 94 -6.75 -9.39 -7.47
C PHE A 94 -6.93 -10.45 -8.55
N LYS A 95 -7.77 -10.13 -9.54
CA LYS A 95 -7.77 -10.81 -10.83
C LYS A 95 -6.67 -10.28 -11.74
N ASN A 96 -6.48 -8.96 -11.75
CA ASN A 96 -5.42 -8.30 -12.49
C ASN A 96 -5.09 -6.95 -11.87
N VAL A 97 -3.83 -6.53 -11.97
CA VAL A 97 -3.40 -5.17 -11.64
C VAL A 97 -2.57 -4.65 -12.80
N SER A 98 -2.94 -3.50 -13.34
CA SER A 98 -2.18 -2.85 -14.41
C SER A 98 -1.83 -1.42 -14.04
N PHE A 99 -0.68 -0.99 -14.53
CA PHE A 99 -0.14 0.35 -14.32
C PHE A 99 0.24 0.94 -15.67
N LEU A 100 -0.06 2.23 -15.85
CA LEU A 100 0.36 3.01 -17.00
C LEU A 100 1.02 4.28 -16.48
N ASN A 101 2.26 4.52 -16.92
CA ASN A 101 2.93 5.80 -16.76
C ASN A 101 3.43 6.27 -18.13
N LYS A 102 2.82 7.34 -18.65
CA LYS A 102 3.17 7.89 -19.96
C LYS A 102 4.48 8.69 -19.94
N ALA A 103 4.91 9.19 -18.79
CA ALA A 103 6.15 9.95 -18.65
C ALA A 103 7.37 9.05 -18.46
N ASP A 104 7.18 7.90 -17.81
CA ASP A 104 8.20 6.85 -17.67
C ASP A 104 7.60 5.49 -18.01
N VAL A 105 7.67 5.13 -19.29
CA VAL A 105 7.15 3.85 -19.80
C VAL A 105 7.97 2.64 -19.34
N SER A 106 9.15 2.86 -18.76
CA SER A 106 9.97 1.78 -18.20
C SER A 106 9.51 1.37 -16.79
N MET A 107 8.71 2.21 -16.14
CA MET A 107 8.16 1.93 -14.82
C MET A 107 7.04 0.90 -14.93
N SER A 108 7.17 -0.19 -14.19
CA SER A 108 6.25 -1.32 -14.20
C SER A 108 5.92 -1.80 -12.78
N ILE A 109 4.84 -2.57 -12.64
CA ILE A 109 4.50 -3.23 -11.37
C ILE A 109 5.50 -4.37 -11.15
N GLN A 110 6.22 -4.32 -10.04
CA GLN A 110 7.06 -5.42 -9.56
C GLN A 110 6.25 -6.40 -8.71
N ALA A 111 5.38 -5.89 -7.83
CA ALA A 111 4.49 -6.70 -7.02
C ALA A 111 3.20 -5.94 -6.70
N SER A 112 2.14 -6.69 -6.40
CA SER A 112 0.86 -6.13 -5.94
C SER A 112 0.27 -7.00 -4.84
N TYR A 113 -0.34 -6.35 -3.85
CA TYR A 113 -0.95 -7.00 -2.70
C TYR A 113 -2.32 -6.40 -2.43
N ILE A 114 -3.28 -7.26 -2.12
CA ILE A 114 -4.56 -6.89 -1.54
C ILE A 114 -4.61 -7.52 -0.15
N SER A 115 -4.93 -6.72 0.86
CA SER A 115 -4.92 -7.19 2.25
C SER A 115 -6.18 -6.71 2.94
N LYS A 116 -6.89 -7.64 3.59
CA LYS A 116 -7.96 -7.27 4.51
C LYS A 116 -7.36 -6.52 5.69
N LEU A 117 -8.01 -5.45 6.11
CA LEU A 117 -7.60 -4.67 7.28
C LEU A 117 -7.65 -5.50 8.58
N SER A 118 -8.52 -6.52 8.66
CA SER A 118 -8.55 -7.47 9.80
C SER A 118 -7.28 -8.31 9.90
N ASP A 119 -6.61 -8.54 8.78
CA ASP A 119 -5.48 -9.46 8.68
C ASP A 119 -4.16 -8.72 8.84
N ILE A 120 -4.18 -7.38 8.82
CA ILE A 120 -3.01 -6.55 9.01
C ILE A 120 -2.79 -6.38 10.51
N HIS A 121 -1.77 -7.08 10.99
CA HIS A 121 -1.19 -6.84 12.30
C HIS A 121 -0.47 -5.47 12.26
N GLY A 122 -0.74 -4.63 13.27
CA GLY A 122 -0.14 -3.29 13.37
C GLY A 122 -1.13 -2.13 13.33
N ASP A 123 -2.38 -2.31 13.76
CA ASP A 123 -3.24 -1.14 13.96
C ASP A 123 -3.00 -0.40 15.28
N PHE A 124 -2.61 -1.09 16.37
CA PHE A 124 -2.50 -0.45 17.69
C PHE A 124 -1.47 -1.01 18.66
N ASP A 125 -0.66 -2.00 18.30
CA ASP A 125 0.48 -2.47 19.11
C ASP A 125 1.70 -2.66 18.21
N ILE A 126 2.33 -1.58 17.74
CA ILE A 126 3.76 -1.63 17.35
C ILE A 126 4.64 -1.29 18.56
N LEU A 127 4.02 -1.19 19.74
CA LEU A 127 4.72 -1.02 21.01
C LEU A 127 5.41 -2.36 21.31
N ASP A 128 6.70 -2.30 21.59
CA ASP A 128 7.53 -3.46 21.98
C ASP A 128 7.84 -4.49 20.86
N TYR A 129 7.47 -4.22 19.59
CA TYR A 129 7.86 -5.10 18.47
C TYR A 129 9.21 -4.73 17.87
N PHE A 130 10.10 -5.72 17.88
CA PHE A 130 11.31 -5.73 17.08
C PHE A 130 11.00 -6.43 15.77
N TYR A 131 11.26 -5.76 14.65
CA TYR A 131 11.21 -6.42 13.35
C TYR A 131 12.63 -6.73 12.91
N GLU A 132 12.91 -7.97 12.54
CA GLU A 132 14.21 -8.36 12.01
C GLU A 132 14.29 -8.01 10.53
N ASN A 133 15.37 -7.36 10.11
CA ASN A 133 15.63 -7.20 8.68
C ASN A 133 15.90 -8.56 8.06
N MET A 134 15.08 -8.95 7.09
CA MET A 134 15.19 -10.25 6.42
C MET A 134 16.50 -10.41 5.65
N ASN A 135 17.20 -9.29 5.38
CA ASN A 135 18.42 -9.23 4.58
C ASN A 135 19.62 -8.62 5.34
N GLY A 136 19.58 -8.50 6.67
CA GLY A 136 20.68 -7.88 7.41
C GLY A 136 20.56 -7.92 8.93
N PRO A 137 21.60 -7.52 9.67
CA PRO A 137 21.70 -7.77 11.11
C PRO A 137 20.90 -6.78 11.99
N TYR A 138 20.14 -5.87 11.38
CA TYR A 138 19.56 -4.73 12.08
C TYR A 138 18.05 -4.79 12.10
N GLY A 139 17.45 -4.55 13.27
CA GLY A 139 16.01 -4.52 13.41
C GLY A 139 15.41 -3.12 13.27
N LEU A 140 14.10 -3.07 13.10
CA LEU A 140 13.27 -1.88 13.22
C LEU A 140 12.52 -1.94 14.55
N TYR A 141 12.45 -0.84 15.29
CA TYR A 141 11.73 -0.76 16.55
C TYR A 141 10.96 0.57 16.68
N PHE A 142 9.86 0.54 17.43
CA PHE A 142 9.05 1.71 17.74
C PHE A 142 9.03 1.93 19.25
N ILE A 143 9.09 3.19 19.66
CA ILE A 143 9.22 3.53 21.07
C ILE A 143 7.84 3.73 21.67
N LYS A 144 7.58 2.99 22.76
CA LYS A 144 6.29 2.96 23.42
C LYS A 144 5.80 4.35 23.84
N ASN A 145 4.52 4.63 23.60
CA ASN A 145 3.84 5.89 23.95
C ASN A 145 4.48 7.14 23.33
N THR A 146 5.21 6.99 22.23
CA THR A 146 5.79 8.11 21.49
C THR A 146 5.52 7.95 20.00
N ASN A 147 5.74 9.01 19.23
CA ASN A 147 5.77 8.96 17.78
C ASN A 147 7.20 8.77 17.26
N ASN A 148 8.04 8.03 18.00
CA ASN A 148 9.43 7.80 17.66
C ASN A 148 9.70 6.36 17.24
N TRP A 149 10.64 6.20 16.32
CA TRP A 149 11.09 4.91 15.80
C TRP A 149 12.60 4.93 15.60
N GLY A 150 13.19 3.75 15.43
CA GLY A 150 14.60 3.63 15.07
C GLY A 150 14.85 2.32 14.31
N TRP A 151 16.00 2.28 13.65
CA TRP A 151 16.55 1.03 13.11
C TRP A 151 17.93 0.77 13.74
N GLY A 152 18.38 -0.48 13.77
CA GLY A 152 19.54 -0.90 14.57
C GLY A 152 20.88 -0.20 14.28
N ILE A 153 21.05 0.47 13.13
CA ILE A 153 22.31 1.21 12.81
C ILE A 153 22.26 2.70 13.15
N SER A 154 21.11 3.27 13.47
CA SER A 154 21.04 4.71 13.74
C SER A 154 21.31 4.98 15.22
N ALA A 155 22.20 5.94 15.47
CA ALA A 155 22.40 6.52 16.80
C ALA A 155 21.23 7.44 17.22
N ASN A 156 20.39 7.85 16.26
CA ASN A 156 19.29 8.78 16.46
C ASN A 156 17.93 8.06 16.41
N LYS A 157 16.91 8.80 16.84
CA LYS A 157 15.51 8.38 16.78
C LYS A 157 14.77 9.26 15.80
N GLY A 158 14.01 8.60 14.94
CA GLY A 158 13.15 9.25 13.97
C GLY A 158 11.81 9.63 14.58
N THR A 159 11.01 10.37 13.81
CA THR A 159 9.59 10.57 14.10
C THR A 159 8.73 9.90 13.03
N TYR A 160 7.51 9.51 13.37
CA TYR A 160 6.56 8.96 12.40
C TYR A 160 5.13 9.43 12.63
N THR A 161 4.35 9.38 11.55
CA THR A 161 2.92 9.65 11.52
C THR A 161 2.23 8.47 10.86
N LYS A 162 1.15 8.00 11.50
CA LYS A 162 0.28 6.95 10.96
C LYS A 162 -0.50 7.48 9.75
N ILE A 163 -0.59 6.65 8.71
CA ILE A 163 -1.34 6.95 7.48
C ILE A 163 -2.64 6.15 7.43
N SER A 164 -2.51 4.83 7.56
CA SER A 164 -3.62 3.88 7.62
C SER A 164 -3.23 2.73 8.55
N ARG A 165 -4.11 1.74 8.70
CA ARG A 165 -3.79 0.51 9.44
C ARG A 165 -2.53 -0.16 8.88
N GLY A 166 -1.52 -0.33 9.73
CA GLY A 166 -0.24 -0.93 9.36
C GLY A 166 0.62 -0.09 8.42
N ALA A 167 0.33 1.19 8.17
CA ALA A 167 1.14 2.05 7.31
C ALA A 167 1.49 3.40 7.98
N TRP A 168 2.72 3.86 7.77
CA TRP A 168 3.25 5.08 8.38
C TRP A 168 4.26 5.77 7.47
N LYS A 169 4.43 7.08 7.68
CA LYS A 169 5.51 7.89 7.13
C LYS A 169 6.37 8.42 8.27
N GLY A 170 7.66 8.54 8.06
CA GLY A 170 8.54 9.07 9.09
C GLY A 170 9.82 9.67 8.55
N THR A 171 10.56 10.28 9.44
CA THR A 171 11.88 10.83 9.17
C THR A 171 12.89 10.26 10.15
N LEU A 172 14.09 9.93 9.68
CA LEU A 172 15.23 9.53 10.51
C LEU A 172 16.50 10.05 9.84
N ASP A 173 17.38 10.71 10.60
CA ASP A 173 18.63 11.27 10.09
C ASP A 173 18.45 12.17 8.84
N GLY A 174 17.37 12.96 8.83
CA GLY A 174 17.02 13.86 7.73
C GLY A 174 16.41 13.18 6.50
N LYS A 175 16.26 11.85 6.50
CA LYS A 175 15.72 11.08 5.37
C LYS A 175 14.27 10.72 5.59
N ALA A 176 13.47 10.80 4.53
CA ALA A 176 12.07 10.39 4.56
C ALA A 176 11.92 8.87 4.35
N TYR A 177 10.93 8.30 5.03
CA TYR A 177 10.57 6.89 4.95
C TYR A 177 9.06 6.73 4.83
N PHE A 178 8.64 5.73 4.06
CA PHE A 178 7.26 5.26 3.98
C PHE A 178 7.27 3.75 4.12
N ALA A 179 6.50 3.22 5.05
CA ALA A 179 6.42 1.79 5.27
C ALA A 179 4.98 1.32 5.47
N LEU A 180 4.75 0.06 5.13
CA LEU A 180 3.48 -0.60 5.35
C LEU A 180 3.62 -2.11 5.57
N SER A 181 2.66 -2.67 6.29
CA SER A 181 2.52 -4.12 6.47
C SER A 181 1.92 -4.77 5.23
N ILE A 182 2.58 -5.82 4.73
CA ILE A 182 2.08 -6.72 3.68
C ILE A 182 1.99 -8.15 4.22
N LYS A 183 1.12 -8.96 3.62
CA LYS A 183 1.11 -10.42 3.78
C LYS A 183 1.55 -11.07 2.48
N GLU A 184 2.46 -12.02 2.58
CA GLU A 184 2.93 -12.81 1.44
C GLU A 184 3.34 -14.22 1.88
N ASN A 185 3.44 -15.13 0.92
CA ASN A 185 3.95 -16.46 1.17
C ASN A 185 5.48 -16.42 1.27
N TYR A 186 6.01 -16.87 2.41
CA TYR A 186 7.44 -17.00 2.63
C TYR A 186 7.74 -18.41 3.16
N LYS A 187 8.52 -19.18 2.39
CA LYS A 187 8.87 -20.57 2.70
C LYS A 187 7.64 -21.45 2.98
N GLY A 188 6.57 -21.29 2.20
CA GLY A 188 5.36 -22.09 2.29
C GLY A 188 4.34 -21.62 3.34
N LEU A 189 4.65 -20.57 4.10
CA LEU A 189 3.76 -20.02 5.12
C LEU A 189 3.41 -18.57 4.81
N MET A 190 2.13 -18.22 5.01
CA MET A 190 1.71 -16.82 4.96
C MET A 190 2.31 -16.08 6.16
N ARG A 191 3.09 -15.04 5.91
CA ARG A 191 3.73 -14.21 6.94
C ARG A 191 3.48 -12.74 6.68
N THR A 192 3.48 -11.97 7.76
CA THR A 192 3.42 -10.50 7.72
C THR A 192 4.82 -9.93 7.71
N PHE A 193 5.04 -8.99 6.79
CA PHE A 193 6.28 -8.23 6.67
C PHE A 193 5.98 -6.75 6.69
N MET A 194 6.91 -5.96 7.23
CA MET A 194 6.95 -4.52 7.00
C MET A 194 7.82 -4.24 5.79
N LEU A 195 7.21 -3.71 4.73
CA LEU A 195 7.92 -3.22 3.55
C LEU A 195 8.11 -1.71 3.68
N MET A 196 9.36 -1.25 3.55
CA MET A 196 9.72 0.15 3.74
C MET A 196 10.50 0.68 2.55
N LYS A 197 10.14 1.89 2.09
CA LYS A 197 10.87 2.70 1.12
C LYS A 197 11.46 3.91 1.83
N GLY A 198 12.80 4.00 1.86
CA GLY A 198 13.50 5.24 2.21
C GLY A 198 13.79 6.05 0.95
N GLU A 199 14.10 7.33 1.09
CA GLU A 199 14.47 8.21 -0.04
C GLU A 199 15.61 7.63 -0.90
N ASP A 200 16.69 7.16 -0.27
CA ASP A 200 17.93 6.74 -0.93
C ASP A 200 18.02 5.23 -1.24
N ALA A 201 16.97 4.47 -0.96
CA ALA A 201 17.03 3.01 -0.98
C ALA A 201 15.96 2.40 -1.87
N ASN A 202 16.19 1.19 -2.39
CA ASN A 202 15.20 0.48 -3.17
C ASN A 202 14.03 0.01 -2.29
N PHE A 203 14.22 -1.01 -1.46
CA PHE A 203 13.27 -1.39 -0.41
C PHE A 203 14.00 -2.05 0.75
N TYR A 204 13.46 -1.91 1.95
CA TYR A 204 13.78 -2.72 3.12
C TYR A 204 12.59 -3.59 3.46
N LYS A 205 12.86 -4.80 3.95
CA LYS A 205 11.82 -5.75 4.32
C LYS A 205 12.14 -6.34 5.68
N PHE A 206 11.21 -6.19 6.60
CA PHE A 206 11.38 -6.66 7.97
C PHE A 206 10.31 -7.70 8.30
N GLY A 207 10.74 -8.82 8.88
CA GLY A 207 9.86 -9.83 9.44
C GLY A 207 9.45 -9.43 10.85
N LEU A 208 8.19 -9.66 11.21
CA LEU A 208 7.75 -9.57 12.60
C LEU A 208 8.34 -10.76 13.37
N ILE A 209 8.97 -10.49 14.52
CA ILE A 209 9.49 -11.50 15.46
C ILE A 209 8.44 -11.76 16.55
#